data_AF-A0A9D3YZS8-F1
#
_entry.id   AF-A0A9D3YZS8-F1
#
_cell.length_a   1.000
_cell.length_b   1.000
_cell.length_c   1.000
_cell.angle_alpha   90.00
_cell.angle_beta   90.00
_cell.angle_gamma   90.00
#
_symmetry.space_group_name_H-M   'P 1'
#
loop_
_entity.id
_entity.type
_entity.pdbx_description
1 polymer ?
#
loop_
_entity_poly.entity_id
_entity_poly.type
_entity_poly.pdbx_seq_one_letter_code
_entity_poly.pdbx_strand_id
1 'polypeptide(L)'
;MNTTEYNYVFKCVIIGDCHVGKTALLRRMLGEDFLPKPALMRTSPISQRHLQCVDKIFTTSEGDRVKLQVYDTMGKFNFDRLACL
;
A
#
# COMPACT_ATOMS: atom_id res chain seq x y z
N MET A 1 -0.08 24.92 -17.94
CA MET A 1 -1.36 24.22 -17.67
C MET A 1 -1.04 23.09 -16.71
N ASN A 2 -1.41 23.20 -15.44
CA ASN A 2 -1.27 22.07 -14.51
C ASN A 2 -2.36 21.06 -14.83
N THR A 3 -2.09 20.18 -15.79
CA THR A 3 -2.90 18.98 -16.01
C THR A 3 -2.69 18.10 -14.79
N THR A 4 -3.63 18.13 -13.84
CA THR A 4 -3.65 17.18 -12.74
C THR A 4 -3.59 15.78 -13.34
N GLU A 5 -2.51 15.06 -13.03
CA GLU A 5 -2.20 13.76 -13.64
C GLU A 5 -3.28 12.69 -13.36
N TYR A 6 -4.11 12.93 -12.34
CA TYR A 6 -5.20 12.08 -11.88
C TYR A 6 -6.45 12.91 -11.56
N ASN A 7 -7.63 12.33 -11.78
CA ASN A 7 -8.93 12.88 -11.38
C ASN A 7 -9.16 12.68 -9.88
N TYR A 8 -8.73 11.53 -9.34
CA TYR A 8 -8.95 11.15 -7.95
C TYR A 8 -7.72 10.49 -7.33
N VAL A 9 -7.54 10.69 -6.02
CA VAL A 9 -6.54 9.99 -5.20
C VAL A 9 -7.23 9.36 -4.00
N PHE A 10 -7.13 8.04 -3.87
CA PHE A 10 -7.61 7.30 -2.70
C PHE A 10 -6.43 6.81 -1.88
N LYS A 11 -6.43 7.12 -0.59
CA LYS A 11 -5.48 6.57 0.37
C LYS A 11 -6.14 5.44 1.13
N CYS A 12 -5.56 4.25 1.08
CA CYS A 12 -6.05 3.07 1.77
C CYS A 12 -4.99 2.53 2.71
N VAL A 13 -5.38 2.21 3.94
CA VAL A 13 -4.50 1.55 4.90
C VAL A 13 -5.00 0.13 5.11
N ILE A 14 -4.11 -0.86 4.99
CA ILE A 14 -4.44 -2.25 5.33
C ILE A 14 -4.02 -2.50 6.78
N ILE A 15 -4.99 -2.86 7.61
CA ILE A 15 -4.82 -3.15 9.05
C ILE A 15 -5.18 -4.60 9.37
N GLY A 16 -4.71 -5.09 10.51
CA GLY A 16 -4.94 -6.45 11.00
C GLY A 16 -3.70 -7.04 11.67
N ASP A 17 -3.86 -8.18 12.34
CA ASP A 17 -2.80 -8.81 13.12
C ASP A 17 -1.60 -9.24 12.28
N CYS A 18 -0.49 -9.58 12.95
CA CYS A 18 0.66 -10.18 12.31
C CYS A 18 0.28 -11.50 11.61
N HIS A 19 0.84 -11.73 10.42
CA HIS A 19 0.68 -12.97 9.64
C HIS A 19 -0.72 -13.28 9.08
N VAL A 20 -1.69 -12.36 9.16
CA VAL A 20 -3.02 -12.54 8.53
C VAL A 20 -3.01 -12.38 7.00
N GLY A 21 -1.86 -12.12 6.39
CA GLY A 21 -1.72 -12.06 4.94
C GLY A 21 -1.91 -10.68 4.28
N LYS A 22 -1.88 -9.57 5.03
CA LYS A 22 -2.00 -8.20 4.50
C LYS A 22 -1.06 -7.91 3.31
N THR A 23 0.23 -8.19 3.49
CA THR A 23 1.25 -8.03 2.45
C THR A 23 1.00 -8.96 1.26
N ALA A 24 0.55 -10.20 1.51
CA ALA A 24 0.23 -11.15 0.43
C ALA A 24 -0.98 -10.67 -0.39
N LEU A 25 -2.01 -10.12 0.27
CA LEU A 25 -3.18 -9.52 -0.38
C LEU A 25 -2.77 -8.33 -1.26
N LEU A 26 -1.96 -7.40 -0.73
CA LEU A 26 -1.46 -6.25 -1.49
C LEU A 26 -0.70 -6.70 -2.74
N ARG A 27 0.26 -7.61 -2.60
CA ARG A 27 1.07 -8.10 -3.73
C ARG A 27 0.23 -8.80 -4.78
N ARG A 28 -0.74 -9.61 -4.36
CA ARG A 28 -1.69 -10.26 -5.30
C ARG A 28 -2.56 -9.24 -6.05
N MET A 29 -2.98 -8.16 -5.40
CA MET A 29 -3.72 -7.05 -6.01
C MET A 29 -2.87 -6.29 -7.05
N LEU A 30 -1.56 -6.19 -6.81
CA LEU A 30 -0.61 -5.59 -7.74
C LEU A 30 -0.26 -6.51 -8.93
N GLY A 31 -0.68 -7.78 -8.88
CA GLY A 31 -0.34 -8.78 -9.90
C GLY A 31 1.05 -9.40 -9.71
N GLU A 32 1.65 -9.25 -8.53
CA GLU A 32 2.91 -9.93 -8.20
C GLU A 32 2.67 -11.40 -7.83
N ASP A 33 3.67 -12.23 -8.11
CA ASP A 33 3.66 -13.64 -7.74
C ASP A 33 3.65 -13.83 -6.22
N PHE A 34 2.94 -14.88 -5.79
CA PHE A 34 2.95 -15.30 -4.40
C PHE A 34 4.34 -15.78 -4.00
N LEU A 35 4.95 -15.12 -3.00
CA LEU A 35 6.18 -15.62 -2.39
C LEU A 35 5.83 -16.52 -1.19
N PRO A 36 6.14 -17.83 -1.24
CA PRO A 36 5.76 -18.80 -0.20
C PRO A 36 6.53 -18.66 1.11
N LYS A 37 7.66 -17.94 1.09
CA LYS A 37 8.33 -17.47 2.32
C LYS A 37 7.95 -16.01 2.51
N PRO A 38 7.61 -15.56 3.73
CA PRO A 38 7.60 -14.13 4.00
C PRO A 38 8.99 -13.65 3.65
N ALA A 39 9.13 -12.95 2.52
CA ALA A 39 10.31 -12.17 2.25
C ALA A 39 10.35 -11.24 3.45
N LEU A 40 11.25 -11.53 4.41
CA LEU A 40 11.51 -10.66 5.54
C LEU A 40 11.58 -9.28 4.93
N MET A 41 10.61 -8.42 5.27
CA MET A 41 10.58 -7.07 4.74
C MET A 41 11.96 -6.51 5.04
N ARG A 42 12.83 -6.42 4.03
CA ARG A 42 14.13 -5.80 4.17
C ARG A 42 13.81 -4.32 4.27
N THR A 43 13.49 -3.90 5.49
CA THR A 43 13.51 -2.50 5.88
C THR A 43 14.95 -2.05 5.65
N SER A 44 15.15 -1.29 4.57
CA SER A 44 16.35 -0.50 4.41
C SER A 44 16.62 0.27 5.72
N PRO A 45 17.87 0.34 6.22
CA PRO A 45 18.18 0.92 7.53
C PRO A 45 17.73 2.37 7.73
N ILE A 46 17.34 3.07 6.65
CA ILE A 46 17.07 4.51 6.64
C ILE A 46 15.58 4.85 6.80
N SER A 47 14.68 3.86 6.87
CA SER A 47 13.25 4.14 7.09
C SER A 47 12.65 3.27 8.20
N GLN A 48 12.69 3.80 9.42
CA GLN A 48 11.88 3.36 10.57
C GLN A 48 10.37 3.59 10.36
N ARG A 49 9.85 3.35 9.16
CA ARG A 49 8.42 3.38 8.87
C ARG A 49 8.00 1.94 8.61
N HIS A 50 7.29 1.37 9.57
CA HIS A 50 6.62 0.07 9.51
C HIS A 50 5.46 0.04 8.49
N LEU A 51 5.60 0.79 7.39
CA LEU A 51 4.59 1.21 6.45
C LEU A 51 5.19 1.16 5.04
N GLN A 52 4.74 0.20 4.24
CA GLN A 52 5.05 0.17 2.82
C GLN A 52 3.94 0.91 2.08
N CYS A 53 4.28 1.93 1.28
CA CYS A 53 3.33 2.61 0.41
C CYS A 53 3.52 2.11 -1.02
N VAL A 54 2.43 1.70 -1.67
CA VAL A 54 2.42 1.36 -3.09
C VAL A 54 1.37 2.19 -3.81
N ASP A 55 1.76 2.79 -4.92
CA ASP A 55 0.86 3.51 -5.81
C ASP A 55 0.40 2.58 -6.95
N LYS A 56 -0.90 2.49 -7.19
CA LYS A 56 -1.48 1.85 -8.36
C LYS A 56 -2.40 2.83 -9.08
N ILE A 57 -2.23 2.94 -10.39
CA ILE A 57 -3.04 3.82 -11.22
C ILE A 57 -3.92 2.94 -12.09
N PHE A 58 -5.20 3.30 -12.19
CA PHE A 58 -6.11 2.68 -13.12
C PHE A 58 -7.04 3.72 -13.74
N THR A 59 -7.56 3.39 -14.92
CA THR A 59 -8.56 4.19 -15.61
C THR A 59 -9.90 3.50 -15.46
N THR A 60 -10.93 4.23 -15.03
CA THR A 60 -12.30 3.69 -14.94
C THR A 60 -12.88 3.49 -16.34
N SER A 61 -13.99 2.75 -16.44
CA SER A 61 -14.74 2.64 -17.70
C SER A 61 -15.26 3.98 -18.22
N GLU A 62 -15.36 4.99 -17.35
CA GLU A 62 -15.80 6.35 -17.66
C GLU A 62 -14.64 7.28 -18.08
N GLY A 63 -13.39 6.80 -18.01
CA GLY A 63 -12.20 7.53 -18.43
C GLY A 63 -11.46 8.27 -17.31
N ASP A 64 -11.94 8.18 -16.07
CA ASP A 64 -11.29 8.82 -14.92
C ASP A 64 -9.98 8.12 -14.56
N ARG A 65 -8.92 8.90 -14.38
CA ARG A 65 -7.63 8.43 -13.88
C ARG A 65 -7.64 8.45 -12.36
N VAL A 66 -7.58 7.28 -11.74
CA VAL A 66 -7.59 7.11 -10.29
C VAL A 66 -6.24 6.63 -9.81
N LYS A 67 -5.66 7.33 -8.83
CA LYS A 67 -4.47 6.89 -8.10
C LYS A 67 -4.88 6.29 -6.76
N LEU A 68 -4.58 5.02 -6.56
CA LEU A 68 -4.72 4.32 -5.29
C LEU A 68 -3.36 4.26 -4.59
N GLN A 69 -3.27 4.81 -3.39
CA GLN A 69 -2.10 4.75 -2.52
C GLN A 69 -2.40 3.78 -1.38
N VAL A 70 -1.78 2.60 -1.41
CA VAL A 70 -1.99 1.57 -0.39
C VAL A 70 -0.83 1.54 0.58
N TYR A 71 -1.17 1.71 1.86
CA TYR A 71 -0.27 1.68 2.99
C TYR A 71 -0.41 0.34 3.72
N ASP A 72 0.54 -0.58 3.52
CA ASP A 72 0.62 -1.85 4.25
C ASP A 72 1.33 -1.65 5.59
N THR A 73 0.66 -2.00 6.67
CA THR A 73 1.17 -1.88 8.03
C THR A 73 1.73 -3.21 8.53
N MET A 74 2.88 -3.22 9.21
CA MET A 74 3.32 -4.43 9.92
C MET A 74 2.31 -4.78 11.03
N GLY A 75 1.99 -6.04 11.29
CA GLY A 75 0.98 -6.39 12.31
C GLY A 75 1.33 -6.05 13.77
N LYS A 76 2.51 -5.48 14.04
CA LYS A 76 2.88 -4.85 15.33
C LYS A 76 2.79 -3.31 15.28
N PHE A 77 2.08 -2.75 14.30
CA PHE A 77 2.00 -1.31 14.10
C PHE A 77 1.26 -0.64 15.27
N ASN A 78 1.88 0.37 15.88
CA ASN A 78 1.18 1.25 16.81
C ASN A 78 0.22 2.14 16.03
N PHE A 79 -1.07 1.91 16.20
CA PHE A 79 -2.15 2.60 15.49
C PHE A 79 -2.15 4.12 15.72
N ASP A 80 -1.53 4.62 16.80
CA ASP A 80 -1.32 6.05 17.04
C ASP A 80 -0.56 6.75 15.91
N ARG A 81 0.24 6.01 15.13
CA ARG A 81 0.98 6.55 13.98
C ARG A 81 0.16 6.65 12.69
N LEU A 82 -1.10 6.19 12.67
CA LEU A 82 -1.99 6.35 11.52
C LEU A 82 -2.43 7.80 11.31
N ALA A 83 -2.41 8.63 12.35
CA ALA A 83 -2.78 10.05 12.27
C ALA A 83 -1.83 10.90 11.39
N CYS A 84 -0.70 10.35 10.95
CA CYS A 84 0.30 11.03 10.13
C CYS A 84 0.32 10.58 8.65
N LEU A 85 -0.69 9.82 8.20
CA LEU A 85 -0.88 9.37 6.81
C LEU A 85 -1.87 10.26 6.05
#